data_AF-A0A954IBW6-F1
#
_entry.id   AF-A0A954IBW6-F1
#
_cell.length_a   1.000
_cell.length_b   1.000
_cell.length_c   1.000
_cell.angle_alpha   90.00
_cell.angle_beta   90.00
_cell.angle_gamma   90.00
#
_symmetry.space_group_name_H-M   'P 1'
#
loop_
_entity.id
_entity.type
_entity.pdbx_description
1 polymer ?
#
loop_
_entity_poly.entity_id
_entity_poly.type
_entity_poly.pdbx_seq_one_letter_code
_entity_poly.pdbx_strand_id
1 'polypeptide(L)'
;VWGMILAFVEFEQKANPQVSELAPGIYKALITTLMGLGVASPSLAAFAVFRNRIDELAAEATLLAEHVFSDYRRGLLRRQHSSETSRRQPTDDSDN
;
A
#
# COMPACT_ATOMS: atom_id res chain seq x y z
N VAL A 1 -22.68 -14.21 -13.64
CA VAL A 1 -23.75 -13.85 -14.61
C VAL A 1 -23.91 -14.84 -15.76
N TRP A 2 -22.82 -15.44 -16.27
CA TRP A 2 -22.86 -16.42 -17.36
C TRP A 2 -23.92 -17.53 -17.22
N GLY A 3 -24.06 -18.10 -16.01
CA GLY A 3 -25.06 -19.15 -15.74
C GLY A 3 -26.52 -18.73 -15.96
N MET A 4 -26.85 -17.47 -15.68
CA MET A 4 -28.20 -16.93 -15.94
C MET A 4 -28.42 -16.69 -17.43
N ILE A 5 -27.41 -16.16 -18.12
CA ILE A 5 -27.49 -15.85 -19.56
C ILE A 5 -27.77 -17.14 -20.34
N LEU A 6 -27.02 -18.20 -20.08
CA LEU A 6 -27.24 -19.49 -20.75
C LEU A 6 -28.62 -20.08 -20.44
N ALA A 7 -29.08 -19.99 -19.19
CA ALA A 7 -30.38 -20.51 -18.81
C ALA A 7 -31.54 -19.79 -19.51
N PHE A 8 -31.45 -18.47 -19.68
CA PHE A 8 -32.49 -17.72 -20.41
C PHE A 8 -32.45 -17.95 -21.92
N VAL A 9 -31.27 -18.10 -22.52
CA VAL A 9 -31.14 -18.46 -23.95
C VAL A 9 -31.77 -19.81 -24.23
N GLU A 10 -31.54 -20.81 -23.38
CA GLU A 10 -32.16 -22.14 -23.54
C GLU A 10 -33.68 -22.10 -23.27
N PHE A 11 -34.11 -21.30 -22.31
CA PHE A 11 -35.53 -21.14 -21.97
C PHE A 11 -36.34 -20.53 -23.11
N GLU A 12 -35.81 -19.50 -23.79
CA GLU A 12 -36.47 -18.83 -24.92
C GLU A 12 -36.64 -19.74 -26.15
N GLN A 13 -35.69 -20.66 -26.37
CA GLN A 13 -35.70 -21.54 -27.55
C GLN A 13 -36.76 -22.65 -27.49
N LYS A 14 -37.38 -22.87 -26.32
CA LYS A 14 -38.38 -23.93 -26.12
C LYS A 14 -39.80 -23.39 -26.32
N ALA A 15 -40.65 -24.18 -26.97
CA ALA A 15 -42.05 -23.80 -27.25
C ALA A 15 -42.96 -23.78 -26.01
N ASN A 16 -42.65 -24.60 -24.99
CA ASN A 16 -43.37 -24.62 -23.71
C ASN A 16 -42.42 -25.00 -22.55
N PRO A 17 -41.50 -24.10 -22.16
CA PRO A 17 -40.50 -24.37 -21.13
C PRO A 17 -41.11 -24.38 -19.73
N GLN A 18 -40.62 -25.27 -18.87
CA GLN A 18 -40.98 -25.23 -17.44
C GLN A 18 -40.05 -24.28 -16.69
N VAL A 19 -40.59 -23.50 -15.75
CA VAL A 19 -39.81 -22.55 -14.91
C VAL A 19 -38.70 -23.26 -14.11
N SER A 20 -38.90 -24.52 -13.76
CA SER A 20 -37.90 -25.36 -13.09
C SER A 20 -36.59 -25.50 -13.89
N GLU A 21 -36.64 -25.33 -15.21
CA GLU A 21 -35.47 -25.40 -16.09
C GLU A 21 -34.49 -24.23 -15.91
N LEU A 22 -34.91 -23.14 -15.25
CA LEU A 22 -34.01 -22.03 -14.88
C LEU A 22 -33.16 -22.35 -13.63
N ALA A 23 -33.58 -23.31 -12.81
CA ALA A 23 -32.94 -23.62 -11.52
C ALA A 23 -31.43 -23.94 -11.63
N PRO A 24 -30.96 -24.73 -12.62
CA PRO A 24 -29.52 -24.99 -12.79
C PRO A 24 -28.70 -23.72 -13.09
N GLY A 25 -29.25 -22.77 -13.84
CA GLY A 25 -28.59 -21.49 -14.15
C GLY A 25 -28.45 -20.60 -12.93
N ILE A 26 -29.53 -20.51 -12.13
CA ILE A 26 -29.56 -19.77 -10.87
C ILE A 26 -28.56 -20.37 -9.89
N TYR A 27 -28.58 -21.69 -9.70
CA TYR A 27 -27.64 -22.40 -8.84
C TYR A 27 -26.18 -22.10 -9.21
N LYS A 28 -25.82 -22.24 -10.50
CA LYS A 28 -24.47 -21.95 -10.97
C LYS A 28 -24.06 -20.51 -10.68
N ALA A 29 -24.94 -19.54 -10.92
CA ALA A 29 -24.68 -18.14 -10.66
C ALA A 29 -24.43 -17.87 -9.16
N LEU A 30 -25.22 -18.47 -8.28
CA LEU A 30 -25.07 -18.34 -6.82
C LEU A 30 -23.73 -18.94 -6.34
N ILE A 31 -23.35 -20.12 -6.83
CA ILE A 31 -22.07 -20.74 -6.47
C ILE A 31 -20.90 -19.89 -6.93
N THR A 32 -20.93 -19.34 -8.15
CA THR A 32 -19.86 -18.43 -8.61
C THR A 32 -19.74 -17.19 -7.72
N THR A 33 -20.87 -16.61 -7.29
CA THR A 33 -20.85 -15.50 -6.33
C THR A 33 -20.25 -15.93 -5.00
N LEU A 34 -20.67 -17.07 -4.45
CA LEU A 34 -20.11 -17.61 -3.21
C LEU A 34 -18.60 -17.84 -3.30
N MET A 35 -18.13 -18.44 -4.40
CA MET A 35 -16.71 -18.65 -4.64
C MET A 35 -15.94 -17.32 -4.72
N GLY A 36 -16.53 -16.31 -5.36
CA GLY A 36 -15.98 -14.96 -5.41
C GLY A 36 -15.81 -14.37 -4.01
N LEU A 37 -16.83 -14.45 -3.15
CA LEU A 37 -16.72 -14.02 -1.75
C LEU A 37 -15.69 -14.84 -0.97
N GLY A 38 -15.64 -16.16 -1.21
CA GLY A 38 -14.69 -17.07 -0.59
C GLY A 38 -13.24 -16.73 -0.87
N VAL A 39 -12.94 -16.19 -2.05
CA VAL A 39 -11.59 -15.72 -2.42
C VAL A 39 -11.36 -14.25 -2.03
N ALA A 40 -12.40 -13.42 -2.01
CA ALA A 40 -12.29 -12.00 -1.68
C ALA A 40 -11.84 -11.77 -0.23
N SER A 41 -12.43 -12.50 0.74
CA SER A 41 -12.08 -12.38 2.15
C SER A 41 -10.58 -12.66 2.45
N PRO A 42 -10.00 -13.81 2.04
CA PRO A 42 -8.58 -14.07 2.27
C PRO A 42 -7.67 -13.11 1.49
N SER A 43 -8.07 -12.67 0.30
CA SER A 43 -7.31 -11.68 -0.48
C SER A 43 -7.22 -10.34 0.26
N LEU A 44 -8.33 -9.90 0.86
CA LEU A 44 -8.36 -8.64 1.62
C LEU A 44 -7.60 -8.74 2.94
N ALA A 45 -7.66 -9.90 3.62
CA ALA A 45 -6.85 -10.16 4.81
C ALA A 45 -5.35 -10.12 4.49
N ALA A 46 -4.92 -10.79 3.40
CA ALA A 46 -3.53 -10.74 2.94
C ALA A 46 -3.11 -9.31 2.59
N PHE A 47 -3.95 -8.56 1.88
CA PHE A 47 -3.70 -7.15 1.57
C PHE A 47 -3.48 -6.31 2.83
N ALA A 48 -4.31 -6.47 3.87
CA ALA A 48 -4.15 -5.74 5.13
C ALA A 48 -2.80 -6.06 5.81
N VAL A 49 -2.39 -7.34 5.83
CA VAL A 49 -1.11 -7.74 6.43
C VAL A 49 0.07 -7.13 5.67
N PHE A 50 0.08 -7.22 4.33
CA PHE A 50 1.16 -6.65 3.53
C PHE A 50 1.20 -5.14 3.60
N ARG A 51 0.04 -4.49 3.61
CA ARG A 51 -0.05 -3.04 3.73
C ARG A 51 0.56 -2.56 5.04
N ASN A 52 0.20 -3.17 6.16
CA ASN A 52 0.77 -2.81 7.47
C ASN A 52 2.29 -2.97 7.49
N ARG A 53 2.82 -4.05 6.90
CA ARG A 53 4.27 -4.26 6.80
C ARG A 53 4.98 -3.22 5.94
N ILE A 54 4.36 -2.83 4.82
CA ILE A 54 4.91 -1.79 3.95
C ILE A 54 4.91 -0.44 4.68
N ASP A 55 3.82 -0.12 5.37
CA ASP A 55 3.70 1.13 6.14
C ASP A 55 4.75 1.20 7.26
N GLU A 56 5.01 0.08 7.96
CA GLU A 56 6.07 -0.03 8.97
C GLU A 56 7.46 0.19 8.36
N LEU A 57 7.80 -0.51 7.28
CA LEU A 57 9.09 -0.35 6.59
C LEU A 57 9.28 1.07 6.03
N ALA A 58 8.21 1.69 5.54
CA ALA A 58 8.24 3.07 5.06
C ALA A 58 8.50 4.07 6.20
N ALA A 59 7.90 3.84 7.37
CA ALA A 59 8.16 4.65 8.56
C ALA A 59 9.62 4.50 9.02
N GLU A 60 10.14 3.27 9.11
CA GLU A 60 11.54 3.01 9.46
C GLU A 60 12.52 3.67 8.48
N ALA A 61 12.27 3.54 7.17
CA ALA A 61 13.08 4.18 6.15
C ALA A 61 13.09 5.71 6.29
N THR A 62 11.95 6.31 6.62
CA THR A 62 11.84 7.75 6.86
C THR A 62 12.65 8.19 8.07
N LEU A 63 12.52 7.46 9.20
CA LEU A 63 13.29 7.73 10.42
C LEU A 63 14.81 7.61 10.19
N LEU A 64 15.24 6.57 9.47
CA LEU A 64 16.65 6.38 9.11
C LEU A 64 17.15 7.51 8.21
N ALA A 65 16.36 7.92 7.22
CA ALA A 65 16.70 9.04 6.35
C ALA A 65 16.84 10.34 7.17
N GLU A 66 15.89 10.64 8.04
CA GLU A 66 15.95 11.82 8.93
C GLU A 66 17.20 11.82 9.81
N HIS A 67 17.55 10.68 10.41
CA HIS A 67 18.75 10.55 11.23
C HIS A 67 20.02 10.88 10.43
N VAL A 68 20.20 10.25 9.26
CA VAL A 68 21.35 10.48 8.38
C VAL A 68 21.44 11.94 7.93
N PHE A 69 20.33 12.55 7.51
CA PHE A 69 20.31 13.95 7.10
C PHE A 69 20.55 14.91 8.27
N SER A 70 20.08 14.58 9.47
CA SER A 70 20.30 15.38 10.67
C SER A 70 21.78 15.42 11.06
N ASP A 71 22.46 14.28 11.01
CA ASP A 71 23.89 14.17 11.28
C ASP A 71 24.72 14.89 10.22
N TYR A 72 24.36 14.73 8.95
CA TYR A 72 24.99 15.45 7.86
C TYR A 72 24.85 16.97 8.02
N ARG A 73 23.64 17.46 8.31
CA ARG A 73 23.39 18.90 8.55
C ARG A 73 24.16 19.41 9.77
N ARG A 74 24.22 18.64 10.86
CA ARG A 74 24.96 19.01 12.08
C ARG A 74 26.46 19.09 11.83
N GLY A 75 27.02 18.19 11.02
CA GLY A 75 28.42 18.24 10.58
C GLY A 75 28.74 19.47 9.74
N LEU A 76 27.85 19.87 8.83
CA LEU A 76 28.00 21.09 8.03
C LEU A 76 27.96 22.36 8.89
N LEU A 77 27.00 22.46 9.82
CA LEU A 77 26.90 23.62 10.73
C LEU A 77 28.13 23.74 11.64
N ARG A 78 28.73 22.63 12.08
CA ARG A 78 29.93 22.65 12.94
C ARG A 78 31.17 23.22 12.22
N ARG A 79 31.30 22.98 10.91
CA ARG A 79 32.39 23.59 10.09
C ARG A 79 32.28 25.11 10.02
N GLN A 80 31.07 25.65 9.99
CA GLN A 80 30.85 27.08 9.84
C GLN A 80 31.31 27.88 11.09
N HIS A 81 31.10 27.33 12.29
CA HIS A 81 31.54 27.98 13.53
C HIS A 81 33.07 27.92 13.73
N SER A 82 33.76 26.90 13.21
CA SER A 82 35.24 26.83 13.31
C SER A 82 35.96 27.93 12.52
N SER A 83 35.37 28.47 11.45
CA SER A 83 35.97 29.56 10.66
C SER A 83 35.89 30.94 11.34
N GLU A 84 35.01 31.12 12.33
CA GLU A 84 34.79 32.43 12.97
C GLU A 84 35.71 32.65 14.19
N THR A 85 36.01 31.59 14.94
CA THR A 85 36.94 31.65 16.08
C THR A 85 38.39 31.87 15.65
N SER A 86 38.79 31.38 14.47
CA SER A 86 40.15 31.61 13.94
C SER A 86 40.37 33.04 13.42
N ARG A 87 39.31 33.86 13.27
CA ARG A 87 39.40 35.26 12.82
C ARG A 87 39.47 36.27 13.97
N ARG A 88 39.27 35.82 15.22
CA ARG A 88 39.30 36.67 16.43
C ARG A 88 40.59 36.56 17.26
N GLN A 89 41.66 36.01 16.71
CA GLN A 89 42.98 36.11 17.32
C GLN A 89 43.76 37.26 16.64
N PRO A 90 43.58 38.54 17.03
CA PRO A 90 44.63 39.51 16.81
C PRO A 90 45.76 39.17 17.78
N THR A 91 46.94 39.06 17.19
CA THR A 91 48.27 39.00 17.79
C THR A 91 48.36 39.67 19.15
N ASP A 92 48.79 38.88 20.13
CA ASP A 92 49.58 39.33 21.26
C ASP A 92 50.63 40.32 20.77
N ASP A 93 50.67 41.52 21.34
CA ASP A 93 51.93 42.20 21.58
C ASP A 93 51.72 43.38 22.54
N SER A 94 52.23 43.18 23.76
CA SER A 94 53.23 44.05 24.38
C SER A 94 53.07 45.56 24.12
N ASP A 95 52.56 46.30 25.13
CA ASP A 95 53.33 47.37 25.76
C ASP A 95 52.47 48.23 26.72
N ASN A 96 53.09 48.48 27.88
CA ASN A 96 52.85 49.51 28.91
C ASN A 96 51.76 49.29 29.97
#